data_AF-A0A7J4V2R3-F1
#
_entry.id   AF-A0A7J4V2R3-F1
#
_cell.length_a   1.000
_cell.length_b   1.000
_cell.length_c   1.000
_cell.angle_alpha   90.00
_cell.angle_beta   90.00
_cell.angle_gamma   90.00
#
_symmetry.space_group_name_H-M   'P 1'
#
loop_
_entity.id
_entity.type
_entity.pdbx_description
1 polymer ?
#
loop_
_entity_poly.entity_id
_entity_poly.type
_entity_poly.pdbx_seq_one_letter_code
_entity_poly.pdbx_strand_id
1 'polypeptide(L)'
;MSRDLYVSDADVEMSKDIESLRIDRHMVSDLSSFVPGRRRKMLDRIEEHGRKNPLAIVPVLLKHYNTDSAKARGQVRASLGRLTQSDAGELALVECVFSRDRNISDSAARILEERNFNSVNLLSTYRATRDLVTQARKAAVFCQDVEELVVDSIGAYREGRFDQAMTNMMMAKDLLEDRLEWHSHLRGYIKDVLKLTPALSRSGVQIDPIQDSIRNLATAVQTREYSDARALLDLRRQETRLWKQLWSLEEFITKRIKVKPITELLVLTDADKTLLESFIVMASKVDDRIQDGKPVDALRLVEEYIASDISAGYLSTEGKRLDSKDEASWYVMWSTGLGLLKLVAPVVPNVAEEFYQQYFRDREGSPSIHTVDWPEPFSRPDKPKAPAAEPRPAAKKKVASKGSR
;
A
#
# COMPACT_ATOMS: atom_id res chain seq x y z
N MET A 1 4.17 -22.40 -18.92
CA MET A 1 4.80 -21.08 -18.71
C MET A 1 4.37 -20.58 -17.35
N SER A 2 5.29 -20.40 -16.39
CA SER A 2 4.94 -19.79 -15.10
C SER A 2 4.65 -18.31 -15.34
N ARG A 3 3.43 -17.86 -15.03
CA ARG A 3 3.07 -16.45 -15.04
C ARG A 3 4.02 -15.71 -14.08
N ASP A 4 4.66 -14.61 -14.46
CA ASP A 4 5.49 -13.88 -13.50
C ASP A 4 4.62 -13.23 -12.41
N LEU A 5 5.16 -13.09 -11.20
CA LEU A 5 4.46 -12.47 -10.07
C LEU A 5 4.09 -11.01 -10.38
N TYR A 6 5.04 -10.27 -10.93
CA TYR A 6 4.87 -8.90 -11.36
C TYR A 6 5.70 -8.68 -12.64
N VAL A 7 5.17 -7.88 -13.56
CA VAL A 7 5.85 -7.52 -14.80
C VAL A 7 6.06 -6.02 -14.78
N SER A 8 7.32 -5.61 -14.66
CA SER A 8 7.68 -4.20 -14.59
C SER A 8 7.37 -3.48 -15.90
N ASP A 9 6.74 -2.30 -15.77
CA ASP A 9 6.41 -1.45 -16.92
C ASP A 9 7.69 -0.99 -17.63
N ALA A 10 8.77 -0.80 -16.87
CA ALA A 10 10.11 -0.52 -17.40
C ALA A 10 10.65 -1.66 -18.28
N ASP A 11 10.51 -2.91 -17.84
CA ASP A 11 10.95 -4.08 -18.62
C ASP A 11 10.14 -4.21 -19.92
N VAL A 12 8.83 -3.97 -19.84
CA VAL A 12 7.93 -4.02 -20.98
C VAL A 12 8.30 -2.93 -21.99
N GLU A 13 8.45 -1.69 -21.54
CA GLU A 13 8.71 -0.55 -22.39
C GLU A 13 10.10 -0.62 -23.04
N MET A 14 11.13 -0.96 -22.26
CA MET A 14 12.49 -1.20 -22.77
C MET A 14 12.52 -2.31 -23.83
N SER A 15 11.71 -3.35 -23.69
CA SER A 15 11.67 -4.46 -24.67
C SER A 15 10.99 -4.10 -26.00
N LYS A 16 10.09 -3.10 -25.99
CA LYS A 16 9.30 -2.68 -27.16
C LYS A 16 9.93 -1.49 -27.89
N ASP A 17 10.59 -0.59 -27.17
CA ASP A 17 11.10 0.66 -27.73
C ASP A 17 12.40 0.43 -28.53
N ILE A 18 12.29 0.56 -29.86
CA ILE A 18 13.38 0.29 -30.81
C ILE A 18 14.60 1.17 -30.53
N GLU A 19 14.39 2.43 -30.13
CA GLU A 19 15.49 3.36 -29.94
C GLU A 19 16.26 3.07 -28.64
N SER A 20 15.58 2.67 -27.57
CA SER A 20 16.22 2.18 -26.34
C SER A 20 17.10 0.95 -26.59
N LEU A 21 16.65 0.01 -27.44
CA LEU A 21 17.44 -1.17 -27.82
C LEU A 21 18.67 -0.81 -28.65
N ARG A 22 18.57 0.21 -29.51
CA ARG A 22 19.71 0.74 -30.28
C ARG A 22 20.72 1.43 -29.36
N ILE A 23 20.23 2.22 -28.41
CA ILE A 23 21.05 2.86 -27.38
C ILE A 23 21.76 1.79 -26.56
N ASP A 24 21.04 0.81 -26.00
CA ASP A 24 21.61 -0.29 -25.20
C ASP A 24 22.78 -0.98 -25.90
N ARG A 25 22.63 -1.27 -27.20
CA ARG A 25 23.65 -1.97 -28.00
C ARG A 25 24.94 -1.17 -28.19
N HIS A 26 24.85 0.15 -28.35
CA HIS A 26 25.98 1.00 -28.75
C HIS A 26 26.48 1.95 -27.66
N MET A 27 25.78 2.02 -26.52
CA MET A 27 26.01 3.02 -25.49
C MET A 27 27.45 2.99 -24.95
N VAL A 28 27.94 1.83 -24.54
CA VAL A 28 29.29 1.73 -23.95
C VAL A 28 30.35 2.13 -24.98
N SER A 29 30.27 1.60 -26.21
CA SER A 29 31.25 1.87 -27.27
C SER A 29 31.28 3.34 -27.70
N ASP A 30 30.11 3.98 -27.80
CA ASP A 30 30.01 5.35 -28.26
C ASP A 30 30.35 6.35 -27.15
N LEU A 31 29.98 6.07 -25.90
CA LEU A 31 30.35 6.91 -24.76
C LEU A 31 31.84 6.81 -24.41
N SER A 32 32.45 5.64 -24.58
CA SER A 32 33.89 5.44 -24.38
C SER A 32 34.73 5.94 -25.55
N SER A 33 34.13 6.22 -26.71
CA SER A 33 34.85 6.64 -27.93
C SER A 33 35.72 7.88 -27.69
N PHE A 34 36.92 7.88 -28.26
CA PHE A 34 37.81 9.05 -28.27
C PHE A 34 37.29 10.18 -29.16
N VAL A 35 36.43 9.88 -30.13
CA VAL A 35 35.84 10.85 -31.05
C VAL A 35 34.76 11.67 -30.33
N PRO A 36 34.95 12.99 -30.10
CA PRO A 36 34.00 13.80 -29.32
C PRO A 36 32.59 13.83 -29.94
N GLY A 37 32.50 13.84 -31.28
CA GLY A 37 31.23 13.89 -31.99
C GLY A 37 30.36 12.63 -31.81
N ARG A 38 30.96 11.43 -31.70
CA ARG A 38 30.18 10.20 -31.45
C ARG A 38 29.60 10.20 -30.04
N ARG A 39 30.43 10.57 -29.05
CA ARG A 39 29.98 10.67 -27.66
C ARG A 39 28.86 11.67 -27.51
N ARG A 40 29.00 12.87 -28.09
CA ARG A 40 27.99 13.93 -28.01
C ARG A 40 26.67 13.48 -28.63
N LYS A 41 26.71 12.88 -29.83
CA LYS A 41 25.51 12.31 -30.47
C LYS A 41 24.81 11.24 -29.62
N MET A 42 25.56 10.37 -28.95
CA MET A 42 24.97 9.37 -28.07
C MET A 42 24.33 10.02 -26.84
N LEU A 43 24.99 11.00 -26.22
CA LEU A 43 24.42 11.76 -25.11
C LEU A 43 23.15 12.52 -25.50
N ASP A 44 23.17 13.21 -26.64
CA ASP A 44 22.02 13.95 -27.14
C ASP A 44 20.83 13.01 -27.38
N ARG A 45 21.08 11.81 -27.93
CA ARG A 45 20.03 10.77 -28.10
C ARG A 45 19.46 10.27 -26.78
N ILE A 46 20.34 9.97 -25.81
CA ILE A 46 19.93 9.52 -24.47
C ILE A 46 19.06 10.59 -23.81
N GLU A 47 19.44 11.86 -23.89
CA GLU A 47 18.70 12.95 -23.26
C GLU A 47 17.39 13.27 -23.99
N GLU A 48 17.41 13.33 -25.33
CA GLU A 48 16.21 13.63 -26.11
C GLU A 48 15.17 12.53 -25.96
N HIS A 49 15.57 11.26 -26.12
CA HIS A 49 14.65 10.13 -25.99
C HIS A 49 14.28 9.89 -24.53
N GLY A 50 15.23 10.04 -23.61
CA GLY A 50 14.99 9.86 -22.18
C GLY A 50 14.00 10.87 -21.60
N ARG A 51 13.93 12.10 -22.14
CA ARG A 51 12.88 13.07 -21.76
C ARG A 51 11.49 12.70 -22.31
N LYS A 52 11.44 12.06 -23.49
CA LYS A 52 10.18 11.64 -24.12
C LYS A 52 9.64 10.34 -23.52
N ASN A 53 10.52 9.39 -23.26
CA ASN A 53 10.19 8.07 -22.70
C ASN A 53 11.21 7.65 -21.63
N PRO A 54 11.09 8.18 -20.40
CA PRO A 54 11.98 7.79 -19.30
C PRO A 54 11.91 6.30 -18.96
N LEU A 55 10.74 5.68 -19.09
CA LEU A 55 10.51 4.25 -18.79
C LEU A 55 11.33 3.31 -19.69
N ALA A 56 11.66 3.72 -20.92
CA ALA A 56 12.51 2.94 -21.81
C ALA A 56 14.01 3.17 -21.57
N ILE A 57 14.41 4.40 -21.24
CA ILE A 57 15.84 4.79 -21.17
C ILE A 57 16.46 4.60 -19.80
N VAL A 58 15.73 4.88 -18.71
CA VAL A 58 16.25 4.69 -17.34
C VAL A 58 16.72 3.25 -17.09
N PRO A 59 16.00 2.19 -17.51
CA PRO A 59 16.47 0.81 -17.33
C PRO A 59 17.76 0.52 -18.10
N VAL A 60 17.89 1.06 -19.33
CA VAL A 60 19.11 0.95 -20.14
C VAL A 60 20.28 1.62 -19.43
N LEU A 61 20.11 2.82 -18.89
CA LEU A 61 21.17 3.50 -18.13
C LEU A 61 21.56 2.72 -16.87
N LEU A 62 20.58 2.15 -16.16
CA LEU A 62 20.82 1.34 -14.96
C LEU A 62 21.57 0.05 -15.26
N LYS A 63 21.24 -0.62 -16.36
CA LYS A 63 21.94 -1.83 -16.83
C LYS A 63 23.43 -1.60 -17.00
N HIS A 64 23.84 -0.39 -17.41
CA HIS A 64 25.23 0.01 -17.62
C HIS A 64 25.80 0.93 -16.53
N TYR A 65 25.10 1.05 -15.40
CA TYR A 65 25.46 1.99 -14.31
C TYR A 65 26.86 1.72 -13.73
N ASN A 66 27.29 0.47 -13.73
CA ASN A 66 28.59 0.01 -13.24
C ASN A 66 29.53 -0.49 -14.35
N THR A 67 29.39 0.02 -15.58
CA THR A 67 30.27 -0.38 -16.70
C THR A 67 31.76 -0.18 -16.40
N ASP A 68 32.63 -1.04 -16.93
CA ASP A 68 34.07 -1.02 -16.66
C ASP A 68 34.75 0.27 -17.14
N SER A 69 34.26 0.88 -18.21
CA SER A 69 34.79 2.14 -18.72
C SER A 69 34.45 3.29 -17.78
N ALA A 70 35.44 3.79 -17.03
CA ALA A 70 35.26 4.92 -16.10
C ALA A 70 34.65 6.16 -16.78
N LYS A 71 35.00 6.40 -18.05
CA LYS A 71 34.47 7.51 -18.85
C LYS A 71 33.00 7.32 -19.18
N ALA A 72 32.62 6.15 -19.69
CA ALA A 72 31.22 5.85 -19.98
C ALA A 72 30.38 5.84 -18.70
N ARG A 73 30.91 5.26 -17.62
CA ARG A 73 30.28 5.23 -16.29
C ARG A 73 29.94 6.64 -15.78
N GLY A 74 30.89 7.58 -15.83
CA GLY A 74 30.63 8.96 -15.42
C GLY A 74 29.51 9.63 -16.22
N GLN A 75 29.47 9.37 -17.54
CA GLN A 75 28.45 9.91 -18.43
C GLN A 75 27.07 9.29 -18.18
N VAL A 76 27.00 7.96 -18.06
CA VAL A 76 25.75 7.23 -17.74
C VAL A 76 25.17 7.73 -16.43
N ARG A 77 25.98 7.83 -15.37
CA ARG A 77 25.54 8.34 -14.07
C ARG A 77 25.05 9.78 -14.14
N ALA A 78 25.73 10.63 -14.90
CA ALA A 78 25.32 12.02 -15.08
C ALA A 78 23.99 12.14 -15.84
N SER A 79 23.80 11.38 -16.92
CA SER A 79 22.54 11.35 -17.67
C SER A 79 21.40 10.79 -16.84
N LEU A 80 21.63 9.71 -16.09
CA LEU A 80 20.64 9.15 -15.17
C LEU A 80 20.24 10.17 -14.09
N GLY A 81 21.22 10.85 -13.49
CA GLY A 81 20.96 11.91 -12.52
C GLY A 81 20.09 13.03 -13.09
N ARG A 82 20.33 13.46 -14.34
CA ARG A 82 19.51 14.48 -15.01
C ARG A 82 18.09 14.00 -15.32
N LEU A 83 17.92 12.77 -15.81
CA LEU A 83 16.59 12.25 -16.15
C LEU A 83 15.73 12.03 -14.91
N THR A 84 16.34 11.55 -13.82
CA THR A 84 15.66 11.24 -12.55
C THR A 84 15.43 12.46 -11.64
N GLN A 85 15.70 13.67 -12.14
CA GLN A 85 15.25 14.93 -11.52
C GLN A 85 13.80 15.27 -11.88
N SER A 86 13.26 14.67 -12.95
CA SER A 86 11.85 14.80 -13.32
C SER A 86 11.01 13.74 -12.62
N ASP A 87 9.77 14.06 -12.25
CA ASP A 87 8.84 13.12 -11.63
C ASP A 87 8.69 11.83 -12.45
N ALA A 88 8.57 11.97 -13.78
CA ALA A 88 8.47 10.82 -14.68
C ALA A 88 9.75 9.95 -14.70
N GLY A 89 10.92 10.57 -14.60
CA GLY A 89 12.19 9.85 -14.53
C GLY A 89 12.44 9.20 -13.17
N GLU A 90 12.01 9.82 -12.08
CA GLU A 90 12.06 9.23 -10.74
C GLU A 90 11.08 8.05 -10.63
N LEU A 91 9.86 8.19 -11.14
CA LEU A 91 8.91 7.07 -11.23
C LEU A 91 9.49 5.91 -12.06
N ALA A 92 10.16 6.19 -13.17
CA ALA A 92 10.83 5.16 -13.96
C ALA A 92 11.98 4.48 -13.19
N LEU A 93 12.73 5.23 -12.37
CA LEU A 93 13.77 4.67 -11.49
C LEU A 93 13.17 3.77 -10.40
N VAL A 94 12.09 4.23 -9.76
CA VAL A 94 11.30 3.46 -8.79
C VAL A 94 10.80 2.16 -9.41
N GLU A 95 10.34 2.23 -10.65
CA GLU A 95 9.84 1.07 -11.38
C GLU A 95 10.92 0.02 -11.65
N CYS A 96 12.14 0.47 -11.94
CA CYS A 96 13.28 -0.40 -12.19
C CYS A 96 13.68 -1.25 -10.99
N VAL A 97 13.29 -0.90 -9.76
CA VAL A 97 13.53 -1.73 -8.57
C VAL A 97 12.95 -3.13 -8.74
N PHE A 98 11.81 -3.25 -9.42
CA PHE A 98 11.10 -4.52 -9.61
C PHE A 98 11.43 -5.20 -10.94
N SER A 99 12.45 -4.71 -11.67
CA SER A 99 12.92 -5.30 -12.92
C SER A 99 13.38 -6.76 -12.73
N ARG A 100 13.17 -7.57 -13.76
CA ARG A 100 13.67 -8.94 -13.84
C ARG A 100 15.19 -9.01 -13.93
N ASP A 101 15.81 -7.99 -14.52
CA ASP A 101 17.27 -7.90 -14.61
C ASP A 101 17.83 -7.50 -13.24
N ARG A 102 18.72 -8.35 -12.70
CA ARG A 102 19.37 -8.12 -11.40
C ARG A 102 20.23 -6.86 -11.41
N ASN A 103 20.92 -6.58 -12.51
CA ASN A 103 21.78 -5.40 -12.60
C ASN A 103 20.95 -4.10 -12.56
N ILE A 104 19.81 -4.10 -13.23
CA ILE A 104 18.87 -2.96 -13.24
C ILE A 104 18.29 -2.77 -11.84
N SER A 105 17.70 -3.82 -11.26
CA SER A 105 17.04 -3.75 -9.96
C SER A 105 18.00 -3.43 -8.81
N ASP A 106 19.19 -4.05 -8.76
CA ASP A 106 20.18 -3.76 -7.72
C ASP A 106 20.73 -2.32 -7.83
N SER A 107 20.94 -1.83 -9.05
CA SER A 107 21.41 -0.45 -9.27
C SER A 107 20.31 0.55 -8.91
N ALA A 108 19.06 0.29 -9.31
CA ALA A 108 17.92 1.14 -8.98
C ALA A 108 17.72 1.25 -7.46
N ALA A 109 17.71 0.11 -6.77
CA ALA A 109 17.57 0.06 -5.32
C ALA A 109 18.68 0.88 -4.65
N ARG A 110 19.96 0.64 -4.96
CA ARG A 110 21.07 1.39 -4.34
C ARG A 110 20.95 2.90 -4.51
N ILE A 111 20.57 3.38 -5.70
CA ILE A 111 20.40 4.80 -5.97
C ILE A 111 19.25 5.39 -5.15
N LEU A 112 18.13 4.66 -5.03
CA LEU A 112 16.98 5.09 -4.23
C LEU A 112 17.26 5.00 -2.72
N GLU A 113 18.12 4.09 -2.28
CA GLU A 113 18.56 3.98 -0.89
C GLU A 113 19.35 5.23 -0.48
N GLU A 114 20.23 5.72 -1.36
CA GLU A 114 20.94 6.99 -1.18
C GLU A 114 19.98 8.19 -1.10
N ARG A 115 18.73 8.05 -1.58
CA ARG A 115 17.65 9.04 -1.49
C ARG A 115 16.68 8.78 -0.32
N ASN A 116 16.97 7.84 0.58
CA ASN A 116 16.15 7.43 1.73
C ASN A 116 14.80 6.76 1.38
N PHE A 117 14.72 6.02 0.27
CA PHE A 117 13.50 5.30 -0.11
C PHE A 117 13.37 3.90 0.52
N ASN A 118 14.34 3.45 1.34
CA ASN A 118 14.37 2.10 1.97
C ASN A 118 14.15 0.96 0.94
N SER A 119 14.74 1.13 -0.24
CA SER A 119 14.51 0.35 -1.44
C SER A 119 15.22 -1.00 -1.42
N VAL A 120 16.37 -1.09 -0.73
CA VAL A 120 17.19 -2.31 -0.67
C VAL A 120 16.46 -3.40 0.13
N ASN A 121 15.88 -3.02 1.27
CA ASN A 121 15.10 -3.94 2.10
C ASN A 121 13.80 -4.35 1.38
N LEU A 122 13.17 -3.44 0.64
CA LEU A 122 11.96 -3.77 -0.09
C LEU A 122 12.26 -4.75 -1.23
N LEU A 123 13.34 -4.52 -1.97
CA LEU A 123 13.79 -5.40 -3.05
C LEU A 123 14.17 -6.80 -2.54
N SER A 124 14.86 -6.89 -1.40
CA SER A 124 15.22 -8.18 -0.80
C SER A 124 13.97 -8.96 -0.39
N THR A 125 13.01 -8.28 0.25
CA THR A 125 11.72 -8.87 0.66
C THR A 125 10.90 -9.29 -0.54
N TYR A 126 10.77 -8.45 -1.57
CA TYR A 126 10.08 -8.78 -2.83
C TYR A 126 10.66 -10.03 -3.50
N ARG A 127 11.99 -10.15 -3.57
CA ARG A 127 12.64 -11.34 -4.15
C ARG A 127 12.35 -12.60 -3.35
N ALA A 128 12.41 -12.52 -2.01
CA ALA A 128 12.04 -13.63 -1.14
C ALA A 128 10.58 -14.05 -1.35
N THR A 129 9.65 -13.09 -1.35
CA THR A 129 8.22 -13.34 -1.61
C THR A 129 8.00 -13.96 -2.98
N ARG A 130 8.70 -13.49 -4.03
CA ARG A 130 8.62 -14.06 -5.38
C ARG A 130 9.08 -15.52 -5.43
N ASP A 131 10.13 -15.85 -4.72
CA ASP A 131 10.64 -17.22 -4.65
C ASP A 131 9.65 -18.12 -3.87
N LEU A 132 9.01 -17.61 -2.81
CA LEU A 132 7.94 -18.29 -2.08
C LEU A 132 6.69 -18.51 -2.94
N VAL A 133 6.25 -17.51 -3.72
CA VAL A 133 5.14 -17.68 -4.69
C VAL A 133 5.45 -18.80 -5.69
N THR A 134 6.70 -18.84 -6.18
CA THR A 134 7.13 -19.90 -7.10
C THR A 134 7.07 -21.28 -6.43
N GLN A 135 7.44 -21.38 -5.15
CA GLN A 135 7.33 -22.61 -4.36
C GLN A 135 5.86 -22.99 -4.11
N ALA A 136 5.02 -22.04 -3.73
CA ALA A 136 3.59 -22.25 -3.49
C ALA A 136 2.87 -22.78 -4.73
N ARG A 137 3.12 -22.18 -5.90
CA ARG A 137 2.57 -22.66 -7.18
C ARG A 137 3.02 -24.07 -7.52
N LYS A 138 4.29 -24.40 -7.31
CA LYS A 138 4.81 -25.78 -7.50
C LYS A 138 4.17 -26.77 -6.52
N ALA A 139 3.88 -26.32 -5.30
CA ALA A 139 3.28 -27.12 -4.26
C ALA A 139 1.74 -27.23 -4.37
N ALA A 140 1.11 -26.51 -5.32
CA ALA A 140 -0.33 -26.32 -5.44
C ALA A 140 -0.98 -25.69 -4.18
N VAL A 141 -0.25 -24.79 -3.52
CA VAL A 141 -0.75 -23.98 -2.40
C VAL A 141 -1.35 -22.69 -2.97
N PHE A 142 -2.56 -22.34 -2.52
CA PHE A 142 -3.22 -21.11 -2.92
C PHE A 142 -2.42 -19.87 -2.48
N CYS A 143 -2.06 -19.02 -3.46
CA CYS A 143 -1.27 -17.81 -3.26
C CYS A 143 -1.78 -16.57 -4.01
N GLN A 144 -2.89 -16.66 -4.74
CA GLN A 144 -3.36 -15.55 -5.60
C GLN A 144 -3.64 -14.28 -4.79
N ASP A 145 -4.21 -14.43 -3.59
CA ASP A 145 -4.47 -13.34 -2.67
C ASP A 145 -3.18 -12.63 -2.21
N VAL A 146 -2.10 -13.39 -2.02
CA VAL A 146 -0.78 -12.84 -1.71
C VAL A 146 -0.17 -12.15 -2.93
N GLU A 147 -0.30 -12.72 -4.12
CA GLU A 147 0.19 -12.12 -5.36
C GLU A 147 -0.40 -10.73 -5.59
N GLU A 148 -1.70 -10.60 -5.40
CA GLU A 148 -2.43 -9.32 -5.48
C GLU A 148 -1.95 -8.32 -4.39
N LEU A 149 -1.67 -8.77 -3.15
CA LEU A 149 -1.10 -7.87 -2.12
C LEU A 149 0.31 -7.38 -2.49
N VAL A 150 1.13 -8.23 -3.14
CA VAL A 150 2.45 -7.82 -3.64
C VAL A 150 2.31 -6.72 -4.68
N VAL A 151 1.35 -6.83 -5.59
CA VAL A 151 1.07 -5.79 -6.60
C VAL A 151 0.64 -4.48 -5.93
N ASP A 152 -0.24 -4.56 -4.93
CA ASP A 152 -0.68 -3.38 -4.17
C ASP A 152 0.48 -2.73 -3.39
N SER A 153 1.39 -3.53 -2.82
CA SER A 153 2.61 -3.05 -2.16
C SER A 153 3.52 -2.30 -3.14
N ILE A 154 3.72 -2.83 -4.36
CA ILE A 154 4.47 -2.14 -5.42
C ILE A 154 3.80 -0.82 -5.77
N GLY A 155 2.47 -0.80 -5.89
CA GLY A 155 1.70 0.43 -6.11
C GLY A 155 1.90 1.46 -5.00
N ALA A 156 1.80 1.04 -3.73
CA ALA A 156 2.05 1.91 -2.58
C ALA A 156 3.47 2.49 -2.59
N TYR A 157 4.47 1.68 -2.96
CA TYR A 157 5.85 2.13 -3.07
C TYR A 157 6.05 3.21 -4.15
N ARG A 158 5.40 3.06 -5.32
CA ARG A 158 5.41 4.08 -6.39
C ARG A 158 4.82 5.41 -5.96
N GLU A 159 3.86 5.36 -5.05
CA GLU A 159 3.17 6.54 -4.52
C GLU A 159 3.93 7.18 -3.33
N GLY A 160 5.12 6.66 -2.99
CA GLY A 160 5.94 7.18 -1.88
C GLY A 160 5.53 6.65 -0.50
N ARG A 161 4.56 5.73 -0.42
CA ARG A 161 4.08 5.14 0.85
C ARG A 161 4.96 3.97 1.27
N PHE A 162 6.22 4.25 1.59
CA PHE A 162 7.26 3.23 1.80
C PHE A 162 6.97 2.29 2.98
N ASP A 163 6.51 2.83 4.11
CA ASP A 163 6.23 2.02 5.31
C ASP A 163 5.05 1.06 5.07
N GLN A 164 4.01 1.53 4.38
CA GLN A 164 2.87 0.71 4.00
C GLN A 164 3.27 -0.35 2.97
N ALA A 165 4.06 0.02 1.97
CA ALA A 165 4.60 -0.91 1.00
C ALA A 165 5.40 -2.02 1.68
N MET A 166 6.32 -1.66 2.59
CA MET A 166 7.13 -2.61 3.34
C MET A 166 6.26 -3.53 4.20
N THR A 167 5.32 -2.97 4.96
CA THR A 167 4.41 -3.73 5.83
C THR A 167 3.60 -4.75 5.03
N ASN A 168 3.04 -4.32 3.89
CA ASN A 168 2.29 -5.22 3.00
C ASN A 168 3.19 -6.30 2.39
N MET A 169 4.42 -5.96 1.98
CA MET A 169 5.37 -6.92 1.41
C MET A 169 5.83 -7.97 2.44
N MET A 170 6.09 -7.55 3.68
CA MET A 170 6.42 -8.44 4.79
C MET A 170 5.24 -9.35 5.15
N MET A 171 4.03 -8.80 5.25
CA MET A 171 2.82 -9.61 5.47
C MET A 171 2.63 -10.65 4.36
N ALA A 172 2.83 -10.27 3.09
CA ALA A 172 2.77 -11.19 1.96
C ALA A 172 3.78 -12.34 2.10
N LYS A 173 5.02 -12.02 2.49
CA LYS A 173 6.08 -13.00 2.75
C LYS A 173 5.69 -13.95 3.88
N ASP A 174 5.36 -13.43 5.04
CA ASP A 174 5.12 -14.20 6.26
C ASP A 174 3.89 -15.12 6.10
N LEU A 175 2.83 -14.62 5.45
CA LEU A 175 1.66 -15.44 5.10
C LEU A 175 2.03 -16.61 4.18
N LEU A 176 2.92 -16.42 3.20
CA LEU A 176 3.35 -17.53 2.34
C LEU A 176 4.27 -18.52 3.05
N GLU A 177 5.15 -18.05 3.92
CA GLU A 177 6.00 -18.91 4.76
C GLU A 177 5.14 -19.82 5.62
N ASP A 178 4.19 -19.25 6.36
CA ASP A 178 3.25 -20.01 7.19
C ASP A 178 2.48 -21.05 6.34
N ARG A 179 1.92 -20.64 5.20
CA ARG A 179 1.16 -21.53 4.32
C ARG A 179 2.00 -22.70 3.81
N LEU A 180 3.24 -22.43 3.41
CA LEU A 180 4.17 -23.44 2.91
C LEU A 180 4.63 -24.39 4.01
N GLU A 181 4.93 -23.86 5.20
CA GLU A 181 5.32 -24.64 6.38
C GLU A 181 4.18 -25.59 6.78
N TRP A 182 2.97 -25.06 6.94
CA TRP A 182 1.79 -25.86 7.28
C TRP A 182 1.50 -26.94 6.24
N HIS A 183 1.58 -26.59 4.95
CA HIS A 183 1.38 -27.56 3.88
C HIS A 183 2.46 -28.65 3.88
N SER A 184 3.71 -28.31 4.17
CA SER A 184 4.82 -29.26 4.33
C SER A 184 4.57 -30.21 5.51
N HIS A 185 4.21 -29.67 6.68
CA HIS A 185 3.90 -30.44 7.88
C HIS A 185 2.74 -31.42 7.66
N LEU A 186 1.63 -30.96 7.06
CA LEU A 186 0.48 -31.81 6.77
C LEU A 186 0.82 -32.92 5.76
N ARG A 187 1.58 -32.60 4.71
CA ARG A 187 2.05 -33.61 3.75
C ARG A 187 2.98 -34.64 4.41
N GLY A 188 3.85 -34.20 5.31
CA GLY A 188 4.71 -35.08 6.12
C GLY A 188 3.89 -36.03 6.99
N TYR A 189 2.93 -35.49 7.74
CA TYR A 189 2.02 -36.27 8.57
C TYR A 189 1.23 -37.31 7.77
N ILE A 190 0.63 -36.91 6.64
CA ILE A 190 -0.07 -37.82 5.72
C ILE A 190 0.86 -38.95 5.26
N LYS A 191 2.09 -38.63 4.87
CA LYS A 191 3.07 -39.61 4.41
C LYS A 191 3.43 -40.61 5.52
N ASP A 192 3.59 -40.14 6.75
CA ASP A 192 3.95 -41.00 7.87
C ASP A 192 2.79 -41.91 8.30
N VAL A 193 1.56 -41.40 8.31
CA VAL A 193 0.36 -42.23 8.52
C VAL A 193 0.25 -43.30 7.43
N LEU A 194 0.44 -42.94 6.16
CA LEU A 194 0.42 -43.90 5.04
C LEU A 194 1.50 -45.00 5.15
N LYS A 195 2.67 -44.69 5.73
CA LYS A 195 3.70 -45.71 6.00
C LYS A 195 3.32 -46.68 7.12
N LEU A 196 2.52 -46.23 8.09
CA LEU A 196 2.05 -47.06 9.21
C LEU A 196 0.88 -47.95 8.80
N THR A 197 0.14 -47.57 7.76
CA THR A 197 -1.03 -48.30 7.25
C THR A 197 -0.81 -49.81 7.05
N PRO A 198 0.28 -50.31 6.44
CA PRO A 198 0.51 -51.75 6.29
C PRO A 198 0.72 -52.50 7.62
N ALA A 199 1.32 -51.83 8.62
CA ALA A 199 1.48 -52.42 9.95
C ALA A 199 0.14 -52.51 10.67
N LEU A 200 -0.70 -51.47 10.55
CA LEU A 200 -2.06 -51.44 11.09
C LEU A 200 -2.96 -52.51 10.44
N SER A 201 -2.76 -52.80 9.15
CA SER A 201 -3.43 -53.90 8.44
C SER A 201 -3.17 -55.23 9.11
N ARG A 202 -1.89 -55.49 9.39
CA ARG A 202 -1.43 -56.74 9.97
C ARG A 202 -1.91 -56.93 11.41
N SER A 203 -2.22 -55.84 12.12
CA SER A 203 -2.83 -55.86 13.45
C SER A 203 -4.37 -55.91 13.43
N GLY A 204 -5.01 -56.10 12.27
CA GLY A 204 -6.47 -56.27 12.15
C GLY A 204 -7.28 -54.97 12.13
N VAL A 205 -6.62 -53.81 11.94
CA VAL A 205 -7.32 -52.51 11.82
C VAL A 205 -7.85 -52.34 10.40
N GLN A 206 -9.12 -51.92 10.26
CA GLN A 206 -9.70 -51.57 8.95
C GLN A 206 -9.04 -50.31 8.37
N ILE A 207 -8.52 -50.43 7.16
CA ILE A 207 -7.67 -49.40 6.54
C ILE A 207 -8.41 -48.50 5.57
N ASP A 208 -9.42 -49.04 4.88
CA ASP A 208 -10.13 -48.30 3.85
C ASP A 208 -10.70 -46.95 4.36
N PRO A 209 -11.30 -46.87 5.57
CA PRO A 209 -11.76 -45.60 6.12
C PRO A 209 -10.62 -44.60 6.41
N ILE A 210 -9.43 -45.12 6.78
CA ILE A 210 -8.25 -44.31 7.06
C ILE A 210 -7.67 -43.77 5.75
N GLN A 211 -7.57 -44.60 4.71
CA GLN A 211 -7.10 -44.18 3.40
C GLN A 211 -8.03 -43.16 2.75
N ASP A 212 -9.35 -43.35 2.84
CA ASP A 212 -10.33 -42.41 2.32
C ASP A 212 -10.33 -41.09 3.10
N SER A 213 -10.20 -41.15 4.43
CA SER A 213 -10.03 -39.94 5.26
C SER A 213 -8.76 -39.17 4.91
N ILE A 214 -7.65 -39.88 4.63
CA ILE A 214 -6.39 -39.26 4.20
C ILE A 214 -6.50 -38.66 2.80
N ARG A 215 -7.18 -39.33 1.87
CA ARG A 215 -7.43 -38.79 0.52
C ARG A 215 -8.30 -37.54 0.60
N ASN A 216 -9.38 -37.58 1.37
CA ASN A 216 -10.25 -36.43 1.61
C ASN A 216 -9.49 -35.28 2.26
N LEU A 217 -8.64 -35.55 3.25
CA LEU A 217 -7.79 -34.55 3.90
C LEU A 217 -6.76 -33.97 2.91
N ALA A 218 -6.14 -34.80 2.06
CA ALA A 218 -5.21 -34.33 1.04
C ALA A 218 -5.89 -33.42 0.01
N THR A 219 -7.12 -33.74 -0.41
CA THR A 219 -7.93 -32.90 -1.29
C THR A 219 -8.38 -31.61 -0.58
N ALA A 220 -8.77 -31.69 0.70
CA ALA A 220 -9.15 -30.54 1.50
C ALA A 220 -7.96 -29.58 1.74
N VAL A 221 -6.74 -30.11 1.90
CA VAL A 221 -5.52 -29.30 2.03
C VAL A 221 -5.18 -28.54 0.73
N GLN A 222 -5.41 -29.15 -0.42
CA GLN A 222 -5.23 -28.50 -1.73
C GLN A 222 -6.26 -27.40 -1.99
N THR A 223 -7.44 -27.52 -1.40
CA THR A 223 -8.57 -26.59 -1.58
C THR A 223 -8.79 -25.67 -0.38
N ARG A 224 -7.88 -25.71 0.61
CA ARG A 224 -8.03 -24.96 1.86
C ARG A 224 -8.05 -23.47 1.57
N GLU A 225 -9.17 -22.83 1.88
CA GLU A 225 -9.26 -21.38 1.93
C GLU A 225 -8.69 -20.88 3.27
N TYR A 226 -7.73 -19.97 3.20
CA TYR A 226 -7.16 -19.30 4.38
C TYR A 226 -8.06 -18.13 4.79
N SER A 227 -9.25 -18.41 5.33
CA SER A 227 -10.30 -17.40 5.58
C SER A 227 -9.82 -16.20 6.41
N ASP A 228 -9.06 -16.44 7.48
CA ASP A 228 -8.61 -15.38 8.39
C ASP A 228 -7.52 -14.51 7.74
N ALA A 229 -6.58 -15.16 7.04
CA ALA A 229 -5.58 -14.44 6.25
C ALA A 229 -6.24 -13.64 5.13
N ARG A 230 -7.28 -14.19 4.49
CA ARG A 230 -8.02 -13.53 3.42
C ARG A 230 -8.75 -12.29 3.94
N ALA A 231 -9.41 -12.37 5.10
CA ALA A 231 -10.05 -11.20 5.72
C ALA A 231 -9.04 -10.08 6.04
N LEU A 232 -7.86 -10.45 6.53
CA LEU A 232 -6.76 -9.50 6.79
C LEU A 232 -6.23 -8.86 5.51
N LEU A 233 -6.02 -9.67 4.46
CA LEU A 233 -5.60 -9.20 3.14
C LEU A 233 -6.65 -8.25 2.53
N ASP A 234 -7.92 -8.65 2.54
CA ASP A 234 -9.02 -7.85 2.02
C ASP A 234 -9.10 -6.49 2.75
N LEU A 235 -8.90 -6.47 4.06
CA LEU A 235 -8.83 -5.23 4.83
C LEU A 235 -7.68 -4.33 4.36
N ARG A 236 -6.46 -4.86 4.19
CA ARG A 236 -5.30 -4.08 3.74
C ARG A 236 -5.45 -3.51 2.34
N ARG A 237 -6.08 -4.26 1.44
CA ARG A 237 -6.38 -3.75 0.10
C ARG A 237 -7.45 -2.67 0.13
N GLN A 238 -8.48 -2.88 0.95
CA GLN A 238 -9.54 -1.91 1.12
C GLN A 238 -9.03 -0.60 1.72
N GLU A 239 -8.16 -0.68 2.72
CA GLU A 239 -7.41 0.46 3.28
C GLU A 239 -6.62 1.19 2.19
N THR A 240 -5.92 0.46 1.32
CA THR A 240 -5.13 1.05 0.22
C THR A 240 -5.98 1.81 -0.79
N ARG A 241 -7.16 1.29 -1.14
CA ARG A 241 -8.12 1.97 -2.03
C ARG A 241 -8.71 3.21 -1.38
N LEU A 242 -9.18 3.07 -0.14
CA LEU A 242 -9.78 4.14 0.62
C LEU A 242 -8.79 5.30 0.84
N TRP A 243 -7.53 4.99 1.14
CA TRP A 243 -6.48 6.00 1.30
C TRP A 243 -6.39 6.93 0.08
N LYS A 244 -6.45 6.39 -1.15
CA LYS A 244 -6.37 7.20 -2.38
C LYS A 244 -7.56 8.15 -2.52
N GLN A 245 -8.76 7.66 -2.21
CA GLN A 245 -9.97 8.46 -2.29
C GLN A 245 -10.02 9.54 -1.21
N LEU A 246 -9.67 9.20 0.03
CA LEU A 246 -9.52 10.16 1.12
C LEU A 246 -8.48 11.21 0.77
N TRP A 247 -7.30 10.80 0.27
CA TRP A 247 -6.29 11.76 -0.16
C TRP A 247 -6.81 12.72 -1.23
N SER A 248 -7.42 12.18 -2.29
CA SER A 248 -8.00 13.02 -3.35
C SER A 248 -9.04 14.00 -2.80
N LEU A 249 -9.90 13.55 -1.89
CA LEU A 249 -10.96 14.36 -1.30
C LEU A 249 -10.41 15.41 -0.33
N GLU A 250 -9.60 15.01 0.64
CA GLU A 250 -9.07 15.90 1.68
C GLU A 250 -8.11 16.94 1.10
N GLU A 251 -7.29 16.55 0.12
CA GLU A 251 -6.47 17.48 -0.64
C GLU A 251 -7.34 18.50 -1.41
N PHE A 252 -8.45 18.05 -2.01
CA PHE A 252 -9.39 18.91 -2.72
C PHE A 252 -10.06 19.93 -1.78
N ILE A 253 -10.49 19.49 -0.60
CA ILE A 253 -11.13 20.30 0.44
C ILE A 253 -10.13 21.33 0.98
N THR A 254 -9.00 20.88 1.52
CA THR A 254 -8.04 21.73 2.24
C THR A 254 -7.23 22.66 1.33
N LYS A 255 -7.15 22.38 0.02
CA LYS A 255 -6.64 23.34 -0.95
C LYS A 255 -7.53 24.59 -1.05
N ARG A 256 -8.84 24.44 -0.87
CA ARG A 256 -9.83 25.53 -1.00
C ARG A 256 -10.20 26.15 0.34
N ILE A 257 -10.37 25.32 1.35
CA ILE A 257 -10.80 25.72 2.69
C ILE A 257 -9.56 25.85 3.58
N LYS A 258 -9.09 27.09 3.77
CA LYS A 258 -7.89 27.38 4.56
C LYS A 258 -8.18 27.70 6.02
N VAL A 259 -9.41 28.07 6.34
CA VAL A 259 -9.87 28.42 7.68
C VAL A 259 -11.10 27.58 8.00
N LYS A 260 -11.22 27.15 9.24
CA LYS A 260 -12.41 26.44 9.72
C LYS A 260 -13.66 27.30 9.46
N PRO A 261 -14.68 26.80 8.74
CA PRO A 261 -15.89 27.57 8.45
C PRO A 261 -16.66 27.91 9.75
N ILE A 262 -17.20 29.13 9.83
CA ILE A 262 -18.00 29.61 10.96
C ILE A 262 -19.47 29.27 10.70
N THR A 263 -20.18 28.77 11.72
CA THR A 263 -21.53 28.20 11.60
C THR A 263 -22.67 29.21 11.71
N GLU A 264 -22.42 30.43 12.21
CA GLU A 264 -23.48 31.23 12.85
C GLU A 264 -24.56 31.83 11.91
N LEU A 265 -24.44 31.81 10.58
CA LEU A 265 -25.45 32.39 9.66
C LEU A 265 -25.56 31.67 8.29
N LEU A 266 -25.30 30.37 8.24
CA LEU A 266 -25.25 29.63 6.98
C LEU A 266 -26.66 29.30 6.44
N VAL A 267 -26.93 29.67 5.18
CA VAL A 267 -28.12 29.21 4.44
C VAL A 267 -27.74 28.01 3.59
N LEU A 268 -28.05 26.81 4.09
CA LEU A 268 -27.81 25.56 3.37
C LEU A 268 -28.77 25.42 2.19
N THR A 269 -28.22 25.07 1.02
CA THR A 269 -29.03 24.67 -0.14
C THR A 269 -29.64 23.28 0.07
N ASP A 270 -30.57 22.88 -0.77
CA ASP A 270 -31.15 21.54 -0.69
C ASP A 270 -30.12 20.45 -1.02
N ALA A 271 -29.16 20.73 -1.89
CA ALA A 271 -28.04 19.83 -2.17
C ALA A 271 -27.13 19.67 -0.94
N ASP A 272 -26.86 20.75 -0.22
CA ASP A 272 -26.08 20.74 1.03
C ASP A 272 -26.75 19.88 2.10
N LYS A 273 -28.06 20.07 2.31
CA LYS A 273 -28.85 19.28 3.28
C LYS A 273 -28.89 17.80 2.89
N THR A 274 -29.11 17.51 1.61
CA THR A 274 -29.17 16.14 1.09
C THR A 274 -27.87 15.39 1.37
N LEU A 275 -26.70 16.03 1.18
CA LEU A 275 -25.41 15.40 1.48
C LEU A 275 -25.23 15.15 2.97
N LEU A 276 -25.61 16.09 3.83
CA LEU A 276 -25.50 15.93 5.28
C LEU A 276 -26.43 14.81 5.79
N GLU A 277 -27.65 14.72 5.26
CA GLU A 277 -28.59 13.65 5.58
C GLU A 277 -28.10 12.28 5.09
N SER A 278 -27.59 12.19 3.86
CA SER A 278 -27.05 10.94 3.32
C SER A 278 -25.81 10.49 4.10
N PHE A 279 -24.98 11.41 4.58
CA PHE A 279 -23.87 11.09 5.48
C PHE A 279 -24.34 10.42 6.77
N ILE A 280 -25.38 10.94 7.43
CA ILE A 280 -25.91 10.37 8.68
C ILE A 280 -26.40 8.94 8.46
N VAL A 281 -27.14 8.71 7.36
CA VAL A 281 -27.62 7.38 6.97
C VAL A 281 -26.45 6.43 6.70
N MET A 282 -25.42 6.90 5.99
CA MET A 282 -24.21 6.13 5.70
C MET A 282 -23.45 5.80 6.98
N ALA A 283 -23.26 6.75 7.89
CA ALA A 283 -22.59 6.56 9.18
C ALA A 283 -23.28 5.50 10.04
N SER A 284 -24.63 5.47 10.05
CA SER A 284 -25.38 4.41 10.75
C SER A 284 -25.10 3.03 10.15
N LYS A 285 -25.13 2.90 8.82
CA LYS A 285 -24.84 1.62 8.14
C LYS A 285 -23.42 1.14 8.43
N VAL A 286 -22.45 2.06 8.47
CA VAL A 286 -21.05 1.75 8.79
C VAL A 286 -20.93 1.24 10.22
N ASP A 287 -21.56 1.91 11.19
CA ASP A 287 -21.59 1.44 12.58
C ASP A 287 -22.17 0.03 12.71
N ASP A 288 -23.26 -0.27 11.99
CA ASP A 288 -23.88 -1.60 11.99
C ASP A 288 -22.90 -2.66 11.43
N ARG A 289 -22.20 -2.36 10.33
CA ARG A 289 -21.19 -3.28 9.76
C ARG A 289 -20.02 -3.53 10.68
N ILE A 290 -19.56 -2.50 11.41
CA ILE A 290 -18.49 -2.65 12.39
C ILE A 290 -18.96 -3.54 13.55
N GLN A 291 -20.19 -3.33 14.06
CA GLN A 291 -20.77 -4.17 15.12
C GLN A 291 -20.98 -5.62 14.70
N ASP A 292 -21.34 -5.86 13.44
CA ASP A 292 -21.47 -7.19 12.83
C ASP A 292 -20.11 -7.91 12.62
N GLY A 293 -18.98 -7.29 12.97
CA GLY A 293 -17.65 -7.84 12.72
C GLY A 293 -17.25 -7.84 11.24
N LYS A 294 -17.81 -6.93 10.43
CA LYS A 294 -17.56 -6.81 8.99
C LYS A 294 -16.86 -5.48 8.65
N PRO A 295 -15.61 -5.26 9.14
CA PRO A 295 -14.89 -4.00 8.94
C PRO A 295 -14.59 -3.71 7.47
N VAL A 296 -14.36 -4.73 6.64
CA VAL A 296 -14.11 -4.53 5.19
C VAL A 296 -15.34 -3.95 4.50
N ASP A 297 -16.53 -4.47 4.82
CA ASP A 297 -17.79 -3.98 4.26
C ASP A 297 -18.10 -2.56 4.74
N ALA A 298 -17.76 -2.24 5.99
CA ALA A 298 -17.84 -0.89 6.52
C ALA A 298 -17.00 0.10 5.69
N LEU A 299 -15.73 -0.23 5.42
CA LEU A 299 -14.86 0.63 4.59
C LEU A 299 -15.32 0.72 3.13
N ARG A 300 -15.93 -0.33 2.57
CA ARG A 300 -16.50 -0.31 1.22
C ARG A 300 -17.67 0.66 1.11
N LEU A 301 -18.54 0.74 2.12
CA LEU A 301 -19.63 1.71 2.16
C LEU A 301 -19.10 3.14 2.15
N VAL A 302 -17.99 3.40 2.87
CA VAL A 302 -17.34 4.72 2.86
C VAL A 302 -16.72 5.02 1.49
N GLU A 303 -16.02 4.06 0.88
CA GLU A 303 -15.45 4.19 -0.47
C GLU A 303 -16.53 4.52 -1.52
N GLU A 304 -17.64 3.78 -1.49
CA GLU A 304 -18.79 3.98 -2.38
C GLU A 304 -19.43 5.36 -2.19
N TYR A 305 -19.55 5.82 -0.94
CA TYR A 305 -20.09 7.13 -0.60
C TYR A 305 -19.20 8.27 -1.12
N ILE A 306 -17.88 8.16 -0.98
CA ILE A 306 -16.94 9.16 -1.52
C ILE A 306 -17.04 9.22 -3.05
N ALA A 307 -17.12 8.07 -3.71
CA ALA A 307 -17.21 8.01 -5.17
C ALA A 307 -18.57 8.53 -5.69
N SER A 308 -19.66 8.10 -5.08
CA SER A 308 -21.02 8.32 -5.60
C SER A 308 -21.63 9.61 -5.09
N ASP A 309 -21.90 9.71 -3.79
CA ASP A 309 -22.62 10.84 -3.18
C ASP A 309 -21.78 12.12 -3.18
N ILE A 310 -20.48 12.01 -2.85
CA ILE A 310 -19.59 13.17 -2.80
C ILE A 310 -19.08 13.54 -4.19
N SER A 311 -18.33 12.65 -4.85
CA SER A 311 -17.61 13.02 -6.08
C SER A 311 -18.55 13.16 -7.28
N ALA A 312 -19.34 12.12 -7.58
CA ALA A 312 -20.26 12.15 -8.71
C ALA A 312 -21.54 12.96 -8.42
N GLY A 313 -21.98 13.00 -7.17
CA GLY A 313 -23.14 13.76 -6.71
C GLY A 313 -22.79 15.21 -6.43
N TYR A 314 -22.42 15.51 -5.19
CA TYR A 314 -22.30 16.88 -4.68
C TYR A 314 -21.23 17.72 -5.40
N LEU A 315 -20.01 17.20 -5.57
CA LEU A 315 -18.91 17.96 -6.16
C LEU A 315 -19.10 18.22 -7.66
N SER A 316 -19.86 17.37 -8.36
CA SER A 316 -20.13 17.57 -9.79
C SER A 316 -21.09 18.75 -10.04
N THR A 317 -22.03 18.99 -9.12
CA THR A 317 -23.01 20.09 -9.22
C THR A 317 -22.56 21.33 -8.46
N GLU A 318 -22.14 21.17 -7.21
CA GLU A 318 -21.83 22.26 -6.28
C GLU A 318 -20.34 22.61 -6.22
N GLY A 319 -19.47 21.87 -6.93
CA GLY A 319 -18.01 22.06 -6.89
C GLY A 319 -17.55 23.49 -7.15
N LYS A 320 -18.25 24.25 -8.00
CA LYS A 320 -17.94 25.66 -8.29
C LYS A 320 -18.19 26.60 -7.11
N ARG A 321 -19.08 26.22 -6.18
CA ARG A 321 -19.35 27.01 -4.96
C ARG A 321 -18.16 26.95 -4.00
N LEU A 322 -17.44 25.84 -3.96
CA LEU A 322 -16.18 25.72 -3.21
C LEU A 322 -15.11 26.67 -3.74
N ASP A 323 -15.02 26.84 -5.07
CA ASP A 323 -14.09 27.81 -5.69
C ASP A 323 -14.53 29.25 -5.44
N SER A 324 -15.84 29.50 -5.39
CA SER A 324 -16.44 30.82 -5.14
C SER A 324 -16.41 31.23 -3.67
N LYS A 325 -15.81 30.40 -2.79
CA LYS A 325 -15.71 30.61 -1.34
C LYS A 325 -17.06 30.72 -0.63
N ASP A 326 -18.05 29.96 -1.09
CA ASP A 326 -19.33 29.88 -0.42
C ASP A 326 -19.19 29.17 0.93
N GLU A 327 -19.49 29.90 2.01
CA GLU A 327 -19.33 29.43 3.38
C GLU A 327 -20.17 28.20 3.69
N ALA A 328 -21.38 28.07 3.10
CA ALA A 328 -22.26 26.93 3.31
C ALA A 328 -21.66 25.65 2.72
N SER A 329 -21.16 25.73 1.48
CA SER A 329 -20.50 24.60 0.82
C SER A 329 -19.18 24.24 1.50
N TRP A 330 -18.43 25.26 1.96
CA TRP A 330 -17.22 25.05 2.75
C TRP A 330 -17.52 24.29 4.05
N TYR A 331 -18.54 24.73 4.79
CA TYR A 331 -18.97 24.08 6.03
C TYR A 331 -19.37 22.62 5.81
N VAL A 332 -20.20 22.35 4.80
CA VAL A 332 -20.67 21.00 4.47
C VAL A 332 -19.49 20.08 4.13
N MET A 333 -18.59 20.53 3.26
CA MET A 333 -17.44 19.71 2.85
C MET A 333 -16.43 19.52 3.97
N TRP A 334 -16.15 20.56 4.76
CA TRP A 334 -15.27 20.47 5.93
C TRP A 334 -15.79 19.44 6.94
N SER A 335 -17.08 19.55 7.28
CA SER A 335 -17.73 18.68 8.25
C SER A 335 -17.81 17.24 7.76
N THR A 336 -18.10 17.06 6.46
CA THR A 336 -18.13 15.72 5.83
C THR A 336 -16.74 15.09 5.80
N GLY A 337 -15.69 15.82 5.41
CA GLY A 337 -14.31 15.31 5.41
C GLY A 337 -13.86 14.86 6.81
N LEU A 338 -13.97 15.74 7.80
CA LEU A 338 -13.63 15.39 9.19
C LEU A 338 -14.51 14.24 9.73
N GLY A 339 -15.79 14.22 9.36
CA GLY A 339 -16.72 13.15 9.69
C GLY A 339 -16.32 11.79 9.10
N LEU A 340 -15.85 11.75 7.85
CA LEU A 340 -15.34 10.54 7.21
C LEU A 340 -14.12 10.00 7.96
N LEU A 341 -13.15 10.86 8.31
CA LEU A 341 -11.98 10.47 9.09
C LEU A 341 -12.38 9.87 10.45
N LYS A 342 -13.34 10.51 11.13
CA LYS A 342 -13.92 9.99 12.38
C LYS A 342 -14.57 8.62 12.21
N LEU A 343 -15.27 8.42 11.10
CA LEU A 343 -16.02 7.19 10.84
C LEU A 343 -15.09 6.01 10.53
N VAL A 344 -13.97 6.24 9.84
CA VAL A 344 -13.02 5.18 9.48
C VAL A 344 -11.97 4.91 10.57
N ALA A 345 -11.77 5.85 11.51
CA ALA A 345 -10.80 5.74 12.60
C ALA A 345 -10.90 4.45 13.46
N PRO A 346 -12.09 3.88 13.76
CA PRO A 346 -12.18 2.62 14.50
C PRO A 346 -11.63 1.40 13.74
N VAL A 347 -11.59 1.47 12.40
CA VAL A 347 -11.16 0.36 11.54
C VAL A 347 -9.73 0.56 11.02
N VAL A 348 -9.39 1.78 10.61
CA VAL A 348 -8.06 2.16 10.06
C VAL A 348 -7.50 3.39 10.80
N PRO A 349 -7.18 3.27 12.10
CA PRO A 349 -6.81 4.40 12.95
C PRO A 349 -5.59 5.17 12.44
N ASN A 350 -4.56 4.46 11.94
CA ASN A 350 -3.33 5.10 11.46
C ASN A 350 -3.60 5.98 10.24
N VAL A 351 -4.43 5.52 9.30
CA VAL A 351 -4.82 6.30 8.11
C VAL A 351 -5.62 7.53 8.52
N ALA A 352 -6.63 7.35 9.38
CA ALA A 352 -7.45 8.46 9.87
C ALA A 352 -6.60 9.52 10.60
N GLU A 353 -5.66 9.07 11.44
CA GLU A 353 -4.76 9.95 12.17
C GLU A 353 -3.80 10.67 11.21
N GLU A 354 -3.19 9.99 10.25
CA GLU A 354 -2.31 10.60 9.23
C GLU A 354 -3.02 11.75 8.49
N PHE A 355 -4.22 11.49 7.96
CA PHE A 355 -5.01 12.52 7.27
C PHE A 355 -5.39 13.66 8.21
N TYR A 356 -5.82 13.36 9.44
CA TYR A 356 -6.15 14.39 10.42
C TYR A 356 -4.95 15.29 10.73
N GLN A 357 -3.79 14.69 10.99
CA GLN A 357 -2.54 15.40 11.27
C GLN A 357 -2.14 16.32 10.13
N GLN A 358 -2.24 15.83 8.88
CA GLN A 358 -1.84 16.58 7.70
C GLN A 358 -2.83 17.70 7.32
N TYR A 359 -4.14 17.44 7.46
CA TYR A 359 -5.16 18.28 6.83
C TYR A 359 -6.00 19.10 7.81
N PHE A 360 -6.19 18.63 9.04
CA PHE A 360 -7.16 19.22 9.98
C PHE A 360 -6.55 19.74 11.27
N ARG A 361 -5.45 19.15 11.77
CA ARG A 361 -4.86 19.46 13.09
C ARG A 361 -4.64 20.95 13.33
N ASP A 362 -4.04 21.65 12.39
CA ASP A 362 -3.73 23.07 12.54
C ASP A 362 -4.99 23.95 12.66
N ARG A 363 -6.15 23.46 12.16
CA ARG A 363 -7.40 24.21 12.10
C ARG A 363 -8.37 23.81 13.22
N GLU A 364 -8.38 22.54 13.61
CA GLU A 364 -9.20 22.02 14.71
C GLU A 364 -8.52 22.16 16.08
N GLY A 365 -7.19 22.26 16.13
CA GLY A 365 -6.41 22.47 17.36
C GLY A 365 -6.32 21.26 18.29
N SER A 366 -7.10 20.20 18.06
CA SER A 366 -7.03 18.96 18.83
C SER A 366 -5.80 18.13 18.43
N PRO A 367 -5.17 17.41 19.38
CA PRO A 367 -3.91 16.72 19.10
C PRO A 367 -4.06 15.45 18.24
N SER A 368 -5.25 14.84 18.18
CA SER A 368 -5.52 13.59 17.45
C SER A 368 -6.98 13.51 16.96
N ILE A 369 -7.21 12.73 15.88
CA ILE A 369 -8.55 12.41 15.38
C ILE A 369 -9.39 11.69 16.44
N HIS A 370 -8.76 10.99 17.37
CA HIS A 370 -9.47 10.29 18.44
C HIS A 370 -9.97 11.23 19.54
N THR A 371 -9.39 12.42 19.65
CA THR A 371 -9.72 13.41 20.69
C THR A 371 -10.58 14.58 20.20
N VAL A 372 -10.52 14.91 18.90
CA VAL A 372 -11.33 16.00 18.33
C VAL A 372 -12.82 15.66 18.47
N ASP A 373 -13.70 16.64 18.61
CA ASP A 373 -15.13 16.36 18.65
C ASP A 373 -15.66 15.95 17.28
N TRP A 374 -16.86 15.34 17.24
CA TRP A 374 -17.55 15.15 15.98
C TRP A 374 -17.90 16.53 15.38
N PRO A 375 -17.73 16.73 14.07
CA PRO A 375 -18.14 17.98 13.46
C PRO A 375 -19.66 18.12 13.52
N GLU A 376 -20.15 19.33 13.78
CA GLU A 376 -21.54 19.66 13.53
C GLU A 376 -21.84 19.51 12.03
N PRO A 377 -23.02 19.01 11.61
CA PRO A 377 -24.18 18.65 12.42
C PRO A 377 -24.18 17.19 12.93
N PHE A 378 -23.08 16.45 12.79
CA PHE A 378 -23.00 15.02 13.12
C PHE A 378 -22.73 14.73 14.59
N SER A 379 -22.56 15.77 15.40
CA SER A 379 -22.46 15.68 16.86
C SER A 379 -23.62 14.86 17.43
N ARG A 380 -23.32 13.61 17.81
CA ARG A 380 -24.30 12.74 18.47
C ARG A 380 -24.45 13.19 19.93
N PRO A 381 -25.67 13.33 20.48
CA PRO A 381 -25.82 13.44 21.92
C PRO A 381 -25.25 12.17 22.58
N ASP A 382 -24.23 12.38 23.43
CA ASP A 382 -23.40 11.43 24.18
C ASP A 382 -23.79 9.93 24.16
N LYS A 383 -22.90 9.09 23.64
CA LYS A 383 -22.61 7.81 24.32
C LYS A 383 -21.60 8.14 25.43
N PRO A 384 -21.84 7.73 26.69
CA PRO A 384 -21.00 8.13 27.80
C PRO A 384 -19.54 7.74 27.54
N LYS A 385 -18.64 8.72 27.63
CA LYS A 385 -17.20 8.53 27.71
C LYS A 385 -16.92 7.38 28.68
N ALA A 386 -16.25 6.33 28.20
CA ALA A 386 -15.67 5.33 29.09
C ALA A 386 -14.88 6.08 30.18
N PRO A 387 -15.07 5.75 31.47
CA PRO A 387 -14.46 6.52 32.55
C PRO A 387 -12.94 6.50 32.36
N ALA A 388 -12.36 7.70 32.32
CA ALA A 388 -10.92 7.88 32.36
C ALA A 388 -10.37 7.05 33.53
N ALA A 389 -9.47 6.12 33.22
CA ALA A 389 -8.80 5.33 34.24
C ALA A 389 -8.16 6.29 35.24
N GLU A 390 -8.67 6.29 36.48
CA GLU A 390 -8.10 7.07 37.57
C GLU A 390 -6.60 6.75 37.70
N PRO A 391 -5.74 7.75 37.88
CA PRO A 391 -4.33 7.50 38.13
C PRO A 391 -4.21 6.75 39.46
N ARG A 392 -3.68 5.52 39.40
CA ARG A 392 -3.32 4.73 40.59
C ARG A 392 -2.51 5.61 41.56
N PRO A 393 -2.88 5.69 42.85
CA PRO A 393 -2.16 6.52 43.79
C PRO A 393 -0.71 6.00 43.94
N ALA A 394 0.23 6.92 43.81
CA ALA A 394 1.65 6.68 43.96
C ALA A 394 1.95 5.99 45.30
N ALA A 395 2.61 4.84 45.24
CA ALA A 395 3.11 4.13 46.41
C ALA A 395 4.08 5.04 47.19
N LYS A 396 3.68 5.42 48.40
CA LYS A 396 4.54 6.13 49.37
C LYS A 396 5.80 5.29 49.61
N LYS A 397 6.96 5.79 49.17
CA LYS A 397 8.28 5.31 49.61
C LYS A 397 8.38 5.50 51.13
N LYS A 398 8.33 4.40 51.89
CA LYS A 398 8.79 4.36 53.28
C LYS A 398 10.30 4.66 53.28
N VAL A 399 10.68 5.86 53.72
CA VAL A 399 12.05 6.15 54.13
C VAL A 399 12.24 5.53 55.51
N ALA A 400 13.03 4.46 55.57
CA ALA A 400 13.53 3.90 56.81
C ALA A 400 14.58 4.86 57.39
N SER A 401 14.25 5.50 58.52
CA SER A 401 15.23 6.16 59.37
C SER A 401 16.01 5.10 60.16
N LYS A 402 17.27 4.89 59.78
CA LYS A 402 18.30 4.36 60.70
C LYS A 402 18.81 5.52 61.54
N GLY A 403 18.83 5.33 62.85
CA GLY A 403 19.08 6.37 63.84
C GLY A 403 20.52 6.84 63.97
N SER A 404 20.70 7.83 64.85
CA SER A 404 21.87 8.00 65.72
C SER A 404 21.78 9.36 66.45
N ARG A 405 21.20 9.37 67.66
CA ARG A 405 21.83 9.70 68.95
C ARG A 405 20.81 10.13 69.98
#